data_AF-A0A943YUU7-F1
#
_entry.id   AF-A0A943YUU7-F1
#
_cell.length_a   1.000
_cell.length_b   1.000
_cell.length_c   1.000
_cell.angle_alpha   90.00
_cell.angle_beta   90.00
_cell.angle_gamma   90.00
#
_symmetry.space_group_name_H-M   'P 1'
#
loop_
_entity.id
_entity.type
_entity.pdbx_description
1 polymer ?
#
loop_
_entity_poly.entity_id
_entity_poly.type
_entity_poly.pdbx_seq_one_letter_code
_entity_poly.pdbx_strand_id
1 'polypeptide(L)'
;MGNWNVLVKYDGKQFSSYPLPSNYSNDWICDIAPDGNDVWVATRFHGLLRFYDGTFEQTELEKNILTQNLMHEVSTVDEKGNVCFASNDYLAQYTEKGEWKHLFPNAKDYYPAINAAAYDKRGRLWVAPNNSDTILAVIENADTTVFKRDNTPFQTGRLKQLEFDSKNHLWVGASNGLYKYDGVQWSQYNSSNSPMPGDMITSLAFDKSDRLWVGIADLGVCSFDGHNWVCHDTINSPIPYNYVDCIAVDSHNRVWMNSRYSRNGTPVMGKDYGGGLVCYDGTNWKIYNQYNSNIGGNCIVDIAIDKHDALWMAVSDIGLVRFDGENQWDAYTIYNSGLANPWPIQVQIDVKRDMIWLSYEASGGISSAKMNQGTGVEGIFVTPNGAKAIYTIEGRKVKAMTPGQIYLMRDENGKTTKVLAR
;
A
#
# COMPACT_ATOMS: atom_id res chain seq x y z
N MET A 1 -5.41 4.41 35.46
CA MET A 1 -4.45 3.95 34.43
C MET A 1 -5.09 2.74 33.77
N GLY A 2 -5.70 2.93 32.60
CA GLY A 2 -6.56 1.92 31.98
C GLY A 2 -5.74 0.77 31.39
N ASN A 3 -6.19 -0.47 31.63
CA ASN A 3 -5.65 -1.65 30.96
C ASN A 3 -6.18 -1.69 29.52
N TRP A 4 -5.33 -1.47 28.53
CA TRP A 4 -5.65 -1.45 27.10
C TRP A 4 -5.74 -2.87 26.47
N ASN A 5 -5.65 -3.92 27.29
CA ASN A 5 -5.39 -5.31 26.87
C ASN A 5 -6.49 -6.27 27.39
N VAL A 6 -7.71 -5.75 27.58
CA VAL A 6 -8.81 -6.44 28.25
C VAL A 6 -10.08 -6.32 27.40
N LEU A 7 -10.71 -7.45 27.12
CA LEU A 7 -12.06 -7.49 26.57
C LEU A 7 -13.07 -7.28 27.70
N VAL A 8 -13.99 -6.33 27.53
CA VAL A 8 -15.04 -6.06 28.53
C VAL A 8 -16.40 -6.45 27.96
N LYS A 9 -17.15 -7.28 28.71
CA LYS A 9 -18.50 -7.72 28.35
C LYS A 9 -19.51 -7.14 29.34
N TYR A 10 -20.62 -6.61 28.82
CA TYR A 10 -21.77 -6.17 29.63
C TYR A 10 -22.96 -7.11 29.36
N ASP A 11 -23.50 -7.72 30.41
CA ASP A 11 -24.61 -8.70 30.32
C ASP A 11 -26.01 -8.08 30.47
N GLY A 12 -26.09 -6.75 30.56
CA GLY A 12 -27.33 -6.01 30.84
C GLY A 12 -27.56 -5.71 32.32
N LYS A 13 -26.69 -6.19 33.22
CA LYS A 13 -26.72 -5.89 34.67
C LYS A 13 -25.35 -5.48 35.22
N GLN A 14 -24.27 -6.14 34.79
CA GLN A 14 -22.91 -5.92 35.29
C GLN A 14 -21.85 -6.05 34.18
N PHE A 15 -20.72 -5.37 34.38
CA PHE A 15 -19.54 -5.48 33.50
C PHE A 15 -18.62 -6.60 34.01
N SER A 16 -18.12 -7.44 33.11
CA SER A 16 -17.11 -8.46 33.35
C SER A 16 -15.91 -8.23 32.44
N SER A 17 -14.70 -8.40 32.98
CA SER A 17 -13.44 -8.11 32.29
C SER A 17 -12.64 -9.39 32.05
N TYR A 18 -12.15 -9.56 30.82
CA TYR A 18 -11.40 -10.73 30.37
C TYR A 18 -10.05 -10.28 29.80
N PRO A 19 -8.95 -10.42 30.55
CA PRO A 19 -7.62 -10.07 30.06
C PRO A 19 -7.20 -11.00 28.92
N LEU A 20 -6.47 -10.47 27.94
CA LEU A 20 -5.83 -11.29 26.90
C LEU A 20 -4.93 -12.37 27.53
N PRO A 21 -4.74 -13.53 26.86
CA PRO A 21 -3.85 -14.58 27.34
C PRO A 21 -2.43 -14.07 27.62
N SER A 22 -1.68 -14.76 28.49
CA SER A 22 -0.36 -14.27 28.95
C SER A 22 0.65 -14.00 27.82
N ASN A 23 0.58 -14.75 26.72
CA ASN A 23 1.37 -14.54 25.49
C ASN A 23 0.92 -13.33 24.65
N TYR A 24 -0.22 -12.74 24.96
CA TYR A 24 -0.79 -11.52 24.36
C TYR A 24 -0.88 -10.38 25.40
N SER A 25 -0.21 -10.52 26.55
CA SER A 25 -0.36 -9.60 27.69
C SER A 25 0.10 -8.17 27.44
N ASN A 26 0.89 -7.93 26.39
CA ASN A 26 1.31 -6.61 25.90
C ASN A 26 0.65 -6.22 24.57
N ASP A 27 -0.28 -7.02 24.06
CA ASP A 27 -0.97 -6.77 22.81
C ASP A 27 -2.21 -5.89 23.01
N TRP A 28 -2.63 -5.19 21.95
CA TRP A 28 -3.80 -4.31 21.98
C TRP A 28 -4.94 -4.93 21.19
N ILE A 29 -6.14 -4.87 21.74
CA ILE A 29 -7.36 -5.22 21.00
C ILE A 29 -7.66 -4.06 20.04
N CYS A 30 -7.59 -4.32 18.74
CA CYS A 30 -7.82 -3.34 17.69
C CYS A 30 -9.27 -3.34 17.21
N ASP A 31 -9.90 -4.52 17.19
CA ASP A 31 -11.29 -4.67 16.76
C ASP A 31 -11.89 -5.93 17.39
N ILE A 32 -13.22 -5.97 17.50
CA ILE A 32 -13.96 -7.14 17.96
C ILE A 32 -15.16 -7.40 17.07
N ALA A 33 -15.34 -8.66 16.67
CA ALA A 33 -16.45 -9.10 15.84
C ALA A 33 -17.19 -10.25 16.51
N PRO A 34 -18.40 -10.04 17.05
CA PRO A 34 -19.19 -11.12 17.64
C PRO A 34 -19.67 -12.11 16.57
N ASP A 35 -19.57 -13.40 16.86
CA ASP A 35 -20.08 -14.51 16.04
C ASP A 35 -20.84 -15.52 16.91
N GLY A 36 -22.16 -15.32 17.04
CA GLY A 36 -22.96 -16.19 17.91
C GLY A 36 -22.58 -16.04 19.38
N ASN A 37 -22.12 -17.14 20.00
CA ASN A 37 -21.61 -17.13 21.38
C ASN A 37 -20.11 -16.79 21.45
N ASP A 38 -19.44 -16.69 20.30
CA ASP A 38 -18.05 -16.32 20.16
C ASP A 38 -17.90 -14.81 19.97
N VAL A 39 -16.73 -14.28 20.33
CA VAL A 39 -16.27 -12.94 19.98
C VAL A 39 -14.90 -13.08 19.35
N TRP A 40 -14.78 -12.78 18.06
CA TRP A 40 -13.49 -12.66 17.41
C TRP A 40 -12.82 -11.37 17.86
N VAL A 41 -11.54 -11.44 18.21
CA VAL A 41 -10.78 -10.34 18.77
C VAL A 41 -9.52 -10.18 17.92
N ALA A 42 -9.48 -9.10 17.15
CA ALA A 42 -8.30 -8.75 16.37
C ALA A 42 -7.30 -8.02 17.28
N THR A 43 -6.05 -8.49 17.27
CA THR A 43 -4.97 -7.90 18.05
C THR A 43 -3.95 -7.22 17.15
N ARG A 44 -3.22 -6.25 17.71
CA ARG A 44 -2.26 -5.43 16.97
C ARG A 44 -1.07 -6.23 16.46
N PHE A 45 -0.55 -7.14 17.26
CA PHE A 45 0.73 -7.82 16.97
C PHE A 45 0.58 -9.31 16.64
N HIS A 46 -0.46 -9.97 17.15
CA HIS A 46 -0.54 -11.44 17.13
C HIS A 46 -1.78 -12.00 16.43
N GLY A 47 -2.44 -11.19 15.60
CA GLY A 47 -3.49 -11.65 14.68
C GLY A 47 -4.86 -11.79 15.33
N LEU A 48 -5.57 -12.88 15.03
CA LEU A 48 -6.96 -13.08 15.43
C LEU A 48 -7.07 -14.09 16.57
N LEU A 49 -7.82 -13.73 17.61
CA LEU A 49 -8.23 -14.60 18.71
C LEU A 49 -9.73 -14.88 18.62
N ARG A 50 -10.15 -16.05 19.07
CA ARG A 50 -11.56 -16.37 19.30
C ARG A 50 -11.83 -16.38 20.81
N PHE A 51 -12.74 -15.56 21.28
CA PHE A 51 -13.18 -15.53 22.66
C PHE A 51 -14.53 -16.26 22.81
N TYR A 52 -14.54 -17.36 23.54
CA TYR A 52 -15.72 -18.19 23.76
C TYR A 52 -15.77 -18.67 25.22
N ASP A 53 -16.95 -18.63 25.81
CA ASP A 53 -17.21 -19.11 27.17
C ASP A 53 -16.23 -18.58 28.24
N GLY A 54 -15.86 -17.30 28.13
CA GLY A 54 -14.94 -16.65 29.07
C GLY A 54 -13.45 -16.95 28.83
N THR A 55 -13.12 -17.69 27.77
CA THR A 55 -11.74 -18.08 27.43
C THR A 55 -11.36 -17.63 26.03
N PHE A 56 -10.06 -17.42 25.80
CA PHE A 56 -9.52 -17.14 24.48
C PHE A 56 -8.89 -18.40 23.90
N GLU A 57 -9.23 -18.71 22.65
CA GLU A 57 -8.65 -19.76 21.84
C GLU A 57 -7.90 -19.12 20.66
N GLN A 58 -6.69 -19.61 20.40
CA GLN A 58 -5.93 -19.24 19.22
C GLN A 58 -6.49 -20.05 18.04
N THR A 59 -6.98 -19.38 17.01
CA THR A 59 -7.46 -20.07 15.83
C THR A 59 -6.33 -20.36 14.86
N GLU A 60 -6.11 -21.64 14.56
CA GLU A 60 -5.30 -22.07 13.44
C GLU A 60 -6.02 -21.69 12.13
N LEU A 61 -5.82 -20.46 11.68
CA LEU A 61 -6.08 -20.08 10.29
C LEU A 61 -5.16 -20.95 9.43
N GLU A 62 -5.73 -21.94 8.75
CA GLU A 62 -5.09 -22.84 7.77
C GLU A 62 -3.83 -22.22 7.18
N LYS A 63 -2.63 -22.70 7.53
CA LYS A 63 -1.32 -22.53 6.84
C LYS A 63 -1.22 -21.34 5.86
N ASN A 64 -1.71 -20.17 6.27
CA ASN A 64 -1.77 -18.96 5.49
C ASN A 64 -0.61 -18.16 6.03
N ILE A 65 0.43 -18.01 5.24
CA ILE A 65 1.74 -17.64 5.76
C ILE A 65 1.87 -16.13 6.05
N LEU A 66 0.75 -15.52 6.40
CA LEU A 66 0.58 -14.14 6.84
C LEU A 66 0.31 -14.10 8.35
N THR A 67 0.85 -15.07 9.11
CA THR A 67 0.61 -15.26 10.56
C THR A 67 1.16 -14.16 11.45
N GLN A 68 1.72 -13.08 10.88
CA GLN A 68 2.19 -11.91 11.62
C GLN A 68 1.78 -10.65 10.85
N ASN A 69 0.89 -9.84 11.46
CA ASN A 69 0.44 -8.54 10.94
C ASN A 69 1.54 -7.45 11.05
N LEU A 70 2.79 -7.79 10.75
CA LEU A 70 3.97 -6.91 10.74
C LEU A 70 4.33 -6.45 9.32
N MET A 71 3.31 -6.30 8.47
CA MET A 71 3.54 -5.94 7.07
C MET A 71 3.92 -4.47 6.92
N HIS A 72 5.18 -4.25 6.57
CA HIS A 72 5.69 -2.97 6.10
C HIS A 72 5.85 -3.03 4.58
N GLU A 73 4.90 -2.39 3.90
CA GLU A 73 5.20 -1.35 2.89
C GLU A 73 5.62 -1.71 1.47
N VAL A 74 5.85 -2.96 1.05
CA VAL A 74 6.23 -3.18 -0.36
C VAL A 74 5.42 -4.26 -1.05
N SER A 75 4.46 -3.82 -1.86
CA SER A 75 3.87 -4.62 -2.92
C SER A 75 4.31 -4.15 -4.30
N THR A 76 4.57 -5.11 -5.19
CA THR A 76 4.92 -4.88 -6.60
C THR A 76 4.29 -5.98 -7.44
N VAL A 77 3.93 -5.66 -8.68
CA VAL A 77 3.22 -6.55 -9.59
C VAL A 77 4.03 -6.74 -10.86
N ASP A 78 4.20 -7.99 -11.31
CA ASP A 78 4.82 -8.25 -12.61
C ASP A 78 3.78 -8.25 -13.75
N GLU A 79 4.26 -8.24 -15.00
CA GLU A 79 3.41 -8.31 -16.20
C GLU A 79 2.56 -9.60 -16.27
N LYS A 80 2.90 -10.64 -15.49
CA LYS A 80 2.15 -11.90 -15.43
C LYS A 80 1.01 -11.85 -14.42
N GLY A 81 0.92 -10.81 -13.58
CA GLY A 81 -0.04 -10.70 -12.49
C GLY A 81 0.40 -11.41 -11.20
N ASN A 82 1.70 -11.69 -11.06
CA ASN A 82 2.26 -12.10 -9.77
C ASN A 82 2.39 -10.86 -8.89
N VAL A 83 1.81 -10.92 -7.68
CA VAL A 83 1.88 -9.83 -6.71
C VAL A 83 2.84 -10.24 -5.60
N CYS A 84 3.91 -9.48 -5.42
CA CYS A 84 4.79 -9.65 -4.28
C CYS A 84 4.33 -8.81 -3.10
N PHE A 85 4.52 -9.34 -1.91
CA PHE A 85 4.26 -8.68 -0.64
C PHE A 85 5.47 -8.89 0.24
N ALA A 86 6.09 -7.79 0.67
CA ALA A 86 7.15 -7.82 1.64
C ALA A 86 6.67 -7.32 3.01
N SER A 87 7.27 -7.86 4.05
CA SER A 87 7.10 -7.45 5.44
C SER A 87 8.46 -7.34 6.13
N ASN A 88 8.45 -7.02 7.42
CA ASN A 88 9.67 -7.07 8.23
C ASN A 88 10.27 -8.48 8.31
N ASP A 89 9.43 -9.52 8.16
CA ASP A 89 9.77 -10.89 8.51
C ASP A 89 9.57 -11.89 7.35
N TYR A 90 9.03 -11.48 6.20
CA TYR A 90 8.85 -12.38 5.05
C TYR A 90 8.74 -11.64 3.71
N LEU A 91 9.11 -12.36 2.65
CA LEU A 91 8.76 -12.02 1.27
C LEU A 91 7.88 -13.15 0.71
N ALA A 92 6.64 -12.80 0.43
CA ALA A 92 5.64 -13.68 -0.13
C ALA A 92 5.24 -13.23 -1.53
N GLN A 93 4.90 -14.18 -2.38
CA GLN A 93 4.40 -13.93 -3.72
C GLN A 93 3.04 -14.62 -3.87
N TYR A 94 2.05 -13.87 -4.30
CA TYR A 94 0.78 -14.38 -4.80
C TYR A 94 0.90 -14.57 -6.31
N THR A 95 0.90 -15.81 -6.76
CA THR A 95 1.21 -16.18 -8.14
C THR A 95 0.05 -15.93 -9.09
N GLU A 96 0.30 -15.93 -10.41
CA GLU A 96 -0.71 -15.85 -11.47
C GLU A 96 -1.77 -16.98 -11.40
N LYS A 97 -1.50 -18.08 -10.68
CA LYS A 97 -2.43 -19.18 -10.45
C LYS A 97 -3.28 -19.03 -9.19
N GLY A 98 -3.04 -17.96 -8.41
CA GLY A 98 -3.71 -17.71 -7.14
C GLY A 98 -3.13 -18.47 -5.96
N GLU A 99 -1.88 -18.91 -6.07
CA GLU A 99 -1.16 -19.67 -5.03
C GLU A 99 -0.13 -18.78 -4.32
N TRP A 100 0.07 -19.01 -3.02
CA TRP A 100 1.11 -18.33 -2.25
C TRP A 100 2.45 -19.07 -2.30
N LYS A 101 3.52 -18.33 -2.58
CA LYS A 101 4.90 -18.83 -2.60
C LYS A 101 5.81 -18.00 -1.69
N HIS A 102 6.67 -18.66 -0.93
CA HIS A 102 7.79 -18.01 -0.23
C HIS A 102 8.96 -17.78 -1.16
N LEU A 103 9.45 -16.55 -1.20
CA LEU A 103 10.63 -16.19 -1.99
C LEU A 103 11.92 -16.18 -1.16
N PHE A 104 11.83 -16.29 0.17
CA PHE A 104 12.97 -16.58 1.06
C PHE A 104 12.70 -17.79 1.97
N PRO A 105 12.89 -19.03 1.52
CA PRO A 105 12.66 -20.20 2.36
C PRO A 105 13.86 -20.67 3.20
N ASN A 106 15.04 -20.02 3.16
CA ASN A 106 16.30 -20.66 3.63
C ASN A 106 17.29 -19.83 4.47
N ALA A 107 16.96 -18.64 4.96
CA ALA A 107 17.78 -18.01 6.00
C ALA A 107 17.24 -18.45 7.36
N LYS A 108 17.73 -19.57 7.90
CA LYS A 108 17.29 -20.11 9.21
C LYS A 108 17.41 -19.11 10.36
N ASP A 109 18.12 -17.98 10.19
CA ASP A 109 18.47 -17.07 11.27
C ASP A 109 18.20 -15.58 11.01
N TYR A 110 17.62 -15.16 9.87
CA TYR A 110 17.33 -13.73 9.67
C TYR A 110 16.39 -13.42 8.49
N TYR A 111 15.29 -12.71 8.75
CA TYR A 111 14.45 -12.11 7.72
C TYR A 111 14.65 -10.59 7.76
N PRO A 112 15.38 -10.00 6.79
CA PRO A 112 15.58 -8.56 6.77
C PRO A 112 14.31 -7.87 6.25
N ALA A 113 13.87 -6.81 6.92
CA ALA A 113 12.82 -5.93 6.42
C ALA A 113 13.14 -5.46 5.00
N ILE A 114 12.20 -5.51 4.07
CA ILE A 114 12.42 -5.08 2.68
C ILE A 114 11.96 -3.63 2.52
N ASN A 115 12.84 -2.77 2.03
CA ASN A 115 12.52 -1.34 1.85
C ASN A 115 11.94 -1.01 0.47
N ALA A 116 12.27 -1.80 -0.55
CA ALA A 116 11.82 -1.57 -1.93
C ALA A 116 11.88 -2.89 -2.73
N ALA A 117 11.01 -3.02 -3.73
CA ALA A 117 10.99 -4.17 -4.63
C ALA A 117 10.45 -3.75 -6.00
N ALA A 118 11.00 -4.32 -7.06
CA ALA A 118 10.54 -4.11 -8.42
C ALA A 118 10.84 -5.34 -9.29
N TYR A 119 9.97 -5.60 -10.25
CA TYR A 119 10.27 -6.59 -11.30
C TYR A 119 11.01 -5.93 -12.44
N ASP A 120 12.03 -6.62 -12.95
CA ASP A 120 12.64 -6.25 -14.22
C ASP A 120 11.85 -6.79 -15.41
N LYS A 121 12.17 -6.35 -16.62
CA LYS A 121 11.49 -6.76 -17.87
C LYS A 121 11.68 -8.23 -18.22
N ARG A 122 12.54 -8.96 -17.50
CA ARG A 122 12.71 -10.41 -17.65
C ARG A 122 11.86 -11.19 -16.65
N GLY A 123 11.15 -10.49 -15.76
CA GLY A 123 10.34 -11.08 -14.69
C GLY A 123 11.17 -11.50 -13.47
N ARG A 124 12.40 -11.01 -13.32
CA ARG A 124 13.20 -11.23 -12.11
C ARG A 124 12.80 -10.21 -11.06
N LEU A 125 12.67 -10.65 -9.81
CA LEU A 125 12.31 -9.78 -8.70
C LEU A 125 13.57 -9.20 -8.05
N TRP A 126 13.70 -7.89 -8.09
CA TRP A 126 14.73 -7.17 -7.36
C TRP A 126 14.15 -6.69 -6.03
N VAL A 127 14.88 -6.91 -4.93
CA VAL A 127 14.49 -6.51 -3.58
C VAL A 127 15.64 -5.83 -2.86
N ALA A 128 15.34 -4.78 -2.11
CA ALA A 128 16.29 -4.04 -1.29
C ALA A 128 16.10 -4.37 0.20
N PRO A 129 16.78 -5.40 0.74
CA PRO A 129 16.71 -5.73 2.15
C PRO A 129 17.42 -4.68 3.03
N ASN A 130 16.84 -4.43 4.20
CA ASN A 130 17.41 -3.60 5.26
C ASN A 130 18.35 -4.45 6.12
N ASN A 131 19.49 -4.81 5.54
CA ASN A 131 20.54 -5.62 6.18
C ASN A 131 21.85 -4.81 6.25
N SER A 132 22.68 -5.12 7.25
CA SER A 132 24.03 -4.59 7.37
C SER A 132 24.92 -5.00 6.20
N ASP A 133 24.85 -6.26 5.75
CA ASP A 133 25.73 -6.82 4.69
C ASP A 133 25.11 -6.74 3.29
N THR A 134 23.86 -7.19 3.10
CA THR A 134 23.20 -7.19 1.78
C THR A 134 22.39 -5.93 1.56
N ILE A 135 22.62 -5.23 0.45
CA ILE A 135 21.88 -4.00 0.11
C ILE A 135 20.82 -4.22 -0.97
N LEU A 136 21.01 -5.22 -1.83
CA LEU A 136 20.11 -5.54 -2.94
C LEU A 136 20.23 -7.04 -3.26
N ALA A 137 19.12 -7.68 -3.64
CA ALA A 137 19.10 -9.06 -4.09
C ALA A 137 18.18 -9.20 -5.30
N VAL A 138 18.50 -10.17 -6.16
CA VAL A 138 17.74 -10.52 -7.36
C VAL A 138 17.32 -11.97 -7.24
N ILE A 139 16.03 -12.20 -7.36
CA ILE A 139 15.40 -13.50 -7.21
C ILE A 139 14.82 -13.91 -8.56
N GLU A 140 15.28 -15.06 -9.04
CA GLU A 140 14.78 -15.69 -10.26
C GLU A 140 14.48 -17.16 -9.94
N ASN A 141 13.19 -17.51 -9.89
CA ASN A 141 12.73 -18.85 -9.50
C ASN A 141 13.14 -19.30 -8.09
N ALA A 142 14.22 -20.08 -8.00
CA ALA A 142 14.83 -20.58 -6.75
C ALA A 142 16.24 -20.03 -6.53
N ASP A 143 16.77 -19.29 -7.51
CA ASP A 143 18.11 -18.72 -7.46
C ASP A 143 18.06 -17.27 -6.96
N THR A 144 18.97 -16.94 -6.05
CA THR A 144 19.12 -15.60 -5.50
C THR A 144 20.54 -15.10 -5.69
N THR A 145 20.70 -13.98 -6.38
CA THR A 145 21.97 -13.25 -6.49
C THR A 145 21.95 -12.07 -5.53
N VAL A 146 22.98 -11.92 -4.70
CA VAL A 146 23.07 -10.85 -3.70
C VAL A 146 24.15 -9.84 -4.04
N PHE A 147 23.84 -8.56 -3.80
CA PHE A 147 24.77 -7.45 -3.87
C PHE A 147 25.11 -7.03 -2.45
N LYS A 148 26.35 -7.30 -2.05
CA LYS A 148 26.88 -6.90 -0.74
C LYS A 148 27.25 -5.42 -0.75
N ARG A 149 27.05 -4.76 0.39
CA ARG A 149 27.31 -3.33 0.58
C ARG A 149 28.72 -2.94 0.16
N ASP A 150 29.72 -3.71 0.58
CA ASP A 150 31.15 -3.43 0.30
C ASP A 150 31.53 -3.52 -1.18
N ASN A 151 30.72 -4.20 -2.00
CA ASN A 151 30.94 -4.35 -3.44
C ASN A 151 30.05 -3.43 -4.29
N THR A 152 29.45 -2.42 -3.65
CA THR A 152 28.54 -1.48 -4.29
C THR A 152 28.86 -0.05 -3.87
N PRO A 153 28.44 0.97 -4.64
CA PRO A 153 28.61 2.37 -4.22
C PRO A 153 27.71 2.76 -3.04
N PHE A 154 26.81 1.87 -2.59
CA PHE A 154 25.85 2.10 -1.52
C PHE A 154 26.45 1.95 -0.12
N GLN A 155 27.55 2.66 0.16
CA GLN A 155 28.24 2.54 1.44
C GLN A 155 27.38 3.06 2.59
N THR A 156 26.55 4.07 2.32
CA THR A 156 25.60 4.66 3.26
C THR A 156 24.23 4.81 2.62
N GLY A 157 23.19 4.91 3.45
CA GLY A 157 21.83 5.16 2.97
C GLY A 157 20.95 3.92 2.80
N ARG A 158 19.63 4.15 2.92
CA ARG A 158 18.60 3.13 2.69
C ARG A 158 18.09 3.28 1.27
N LEU A 159 18.00 2.17 0.54
CA LEU A 159 17.32 2.16 -0.76
C LEU A 159 15.83 2.31 -0.51
N LYS A 160 15.19 3.20 -1.26
CA LYS A 160 13.79 3.59 -1.08
C LYS A 160 12.93 3.26 -2.29
N GLN A 161 13.50 3.28 -3.49
CA GLN A 161 12.79 2.99 -4.73
C GLN A 161 13.69 2.23 -5.70
N LEU A 162 13.09 1.30 -6.45
CA LEU A 162 13.73 0.58 -7.54
C LEU A 162 12.88 0.77 -8.80
N GLU A 163 13.50 1.18 -9.91
CA GLU A 163 12.83 1.33 -11.21
C GLU A 163 13.73 0.85 -12.34
N PHE A 164 13.12 0.49 -13.48
CA PHE A 164 13.87 0.03 -14.65
C PHE A 164 13.63 0.92 -15.86
N ASP A 165 14.72 1.31 -16.52
CA ASP A 165 14.63 2.08 -17.76
C ASP A 165 14.21 1.21 -18.96
N SER A 166 14.02 1.84 -20.13
CA SER A 166 13.61 1.14 -21.36
C SER A 166 14.58 0.00 -21.74
N LYS A 167 15.85 0.11 -21.38
CA LYS A 167 16.95 -0.82 -21.64
C LYS A 167 17.17 -1.84 -20.52
N ASN A 168 16.28 -1.85 -19.51
CA ASN A 168 16.35 -2.73 -18.35
C ASN A 168 17.58 -2.49 -17.47
N HIS A 169 18.10 -1.26 -17.44
CA HIS A 169 19.03 -0.84 -16.40
C HIS A 169 18.26 -0.48 -15.14
N LEU A 170 18.80 -0.88 -13.99
CA LEU A 170 18.21 -0.58 -12.70
C LEU A 170 18.55 0.84 -12.27
N TRP A 171 17.55 1.58 -11.83
CA TRP A 171 17.67 2.85 -11.15
C TRP A 171 17.23 2.69 -9.70
N VAL A 172 18.02 3.24 -8.79
CA VAL A 172 17.83 3.07 -7.35
C VAL A 172 17.83 4.43 -6.69
N GLY A 173 16.69 4.79 -6.12
CA GLY A 173 16.57 5.97 -5.26
C GLY A 173 17.01 5.61 -3.84
N ALA A 174 17.91 6.39 -3.27
CA ALA A 174 18.37 6.20 -1.90
C ALA A 174 18.31 7.53 -1.12
N SER A 175 18.54 7.45 0.18
CA SER A 175 18.61 8.65 1.04
C SER A 175 19.82 9.56 0.78
N ASN A 176 20.77 9.14 -0.05
CA ASN A 176 22.03 9.85 -0.35
C ASN A 176 22.33 9.95 -1.86
N GLY A 177 21.31 9.81 -2.70
CA GLY A 177 21.40 10.03 -4.13
C GLY A 177 20.67 8.97 -4.94
N LEU A 178 20.79 9.14 -6.25
CA LEU A 178 20.24 8.27 -7.27
C LEU A 178 21.38 7.44 -7.88
N TYR A 179 21.16 6.14 -8.03
CA TYR A 179 22.15 5.23 -8.60
C TYR A 179 21.59 4.53 -9.82
N LYS A 180 22.44 4.27 -10.80
CA LYS A 180 22.12 3.49 -12.00
C LYS A 180 23.05 2.28 -12.08
N TYR A 181 22.50 1.11 -12.35
CA TYR A 181 23.25 -0.10 -12.71
C TYR A 181 22.91 -0.55 -14.12
N ASP A 182 23.89 -0.51 -15.00
CA ASP A 182 23.72 -0.88 -16.41
C ASP A 182 23.84 -2.40 -16.67
N GLY A 183 23.99 -3.20 -15.61
CA GLY A 183 24.27 -4.64 -15.69
C GLY A 183 25.76 -4.97 -15.59
N VAL A 184 26.64 -3.96 -15.61
CA VAL A 184 28.09 -4.12 -15.49
C VAL A 184 28.65 -3.22 -14.39
N GLN A 185 28.32 -1.94 -14.43
CA GLN A 185 28.87 -0.90 -13.56
C GLN A 185 27.77 -0.04 -12.92
N TRP A 186 28.16 0.64 -11.85
CA TRP A 186 27.31 1.60 -11.15
C TRP A 186 27.70 3.03 -11.48
N SER A 187 26.71 3.90 -11.67
CA SER A 187 26.84 5.35 -11.71
C SER A 187 26.03 5.98 -10.59
N GLN A 188 26.51 7.09 -10.02
CA GLN A 188 25.82 7.84 -8.96
C GLN A 188 25.55 9.29 -9.41
N TYR A 189 24.35 9.76 -9.10
CA TYR A 189 23.92 11.15 -9.25
C TYR A 189 23.49 11.68 -7.87
N ASN A 190 24.03 12.82 -7.48
CA ASN A 190 23.71 13.54 -6.25
C ASN A 190 23.92 15.05 -6.47
N SER A 191 23.57 15.86 -5.47
CA SER A 191 23.67 17.33 -5.54
C SER A 191 25.08 17.87 -5.73
N SER A 192 26.13 17.07 -5.46
CA SER A 192 27.52 17.48 -5.64
C SER A 192 28.04 17.25 -7.07
N ASN A 193 27.43 16.34 -7.83
CA ASN A 193 27.91 15.95 -9.15
C ASN A 193 26.86 16.08 -10.27
N SER A 194 25.67 16.56 -9.93
CA SER A 194 24.56 16.75 -10.86
C SER A 194 23.74 17.98 -10.47
N PRO A 195 22.90 18.52 -11.37
CA PRO A 195 21.97 19.61 -11.06
C PRO A 195 20.82 19.25 -10.09
N MET A 196 20.80 18.04 -9.51
CA MET A 196 19.80 17.67 -8.51
C MET A 196 19.91 18.59 -7.28
N PRO A 197 18.81 19.18 -6.78
CA PRO A 197 18.85 20.11 -5.64
C PRO A 197 19.15 19.44 -4.29
N GLY A 198 19.08 18.10 -4.21
CA GLY A 198 19.36 17.35 -2.99
C GLY A 198 19.47 15.84 -3.24
N ASP A 199 19.79 15.12 -2.16
CA ASP A 199 20.20 13.71 -2.25
C ASP A 199 19.15 12.73 -1.76
N MET A 200 18.13 13.19 -1.02
CA MET A 200 17.12 12.30 -0.45
C MET A 200 16.04 11.99 -1.49
N ILE A 201 16.18 10.86 -2.17
CA ILE A 201 15.25 10.42 -3.21
C ILE A 201 14.04 9.76 -2.59
N THR A 202 12.85 10.21 -3.00
CA THR A 202 11.57 9.77 -2.44
C THR A 202 10.72 8.99 -3.42
N SER A 203 10.85 9.23 -4.73
CA SER A 203 10.11 8.52 -5.77
C SER A 203 10.87 8.53 -7.09
N LEU A 204 10.59 7.52 -7.93
CA LEU A 204 11.13 7.39 -9.28
C LEU A 204 10.02 6.92 -10.21
N ALA A 205 9.98 7.44 -11.44
CA ALA A 205 9.13 6.90 -12.49
C ALA A 205 9.74 7.22 -13.87
N PHE A 206 9.70 6.28 -14.80
CA PHE A 206 10.03 6.55 -16.19
C PHE A 206 8.77 6.98 -16.95
N ASP A 207 8.90 8.04 -17.73
CA ASP A 207 7.89 8.36 -18.73
C ASP A 207 8.09 7.56 -20.02
N LYS A 208 7.12 7.64 -20.94
CA LYS A 208 7.15 6.88 -22.21
C LYS A 208 8.25 7.33 -23.17
N SER A 209 8.89 8.46 -22.91
CA SER A 209 10.05 8.95 -23.66
C SER A 209 11.37 8.52 -23.01
N ASP A 210 11.33 7.61 -22.03
CA ASP A 210 12.48 7.14 -21.24
C ASP A 210 13.16 8.26 -20.43
N ARG A 211 12.42 9.34 -20.14
CA ARG A 211 12.86 10.38 -19.21
C ARG A 211 12.49 9.96 -17.79
N LEU A 212 13.48 10.00 -16.92
CA LEU A 212 13.33 9.65 -15.51
C LEU A 212 12.80 10.85 -14.74
N TRP A 213 11.70 10.67 -14.02
CA TRP A 213 11.17 11.59 -13.02
C TRP A 213 11.63 11.15 -11.63
N VAL A 214 12.09 12.11 -10.84
CA VAL A 214 12.75 11.90 -9.55
C VAL A 214 12.15 12.85 -8.53
N GLY A 215 11.42 12.32 -7.54
CA GLY A 215 11.02 13.08 -6.36
C GLY A 215 12.20 13.23 -5.40
N ILE A 216 12.35 14.44 -4.85
CA ILE A 216 13.41 14.76 -3.88
C ILE A 216 12.75 15.39 -2.66
N ALA A 217 13.01 14.81 -1.48
CA ALA A 217 12.36 15.23 -0.23
C ALA A 217 12.50 16.74 0.00
N ASP A 218 11.38 17.44 0.17
CA ASP A 218 11.27 18.88 0.39
C ASP A 218 11.86 19.78 -0.72
N LEU A 219 12.25 19.21 -1.86
CA LEU A 219 12.94 19.90 -2.94
C LEU A 219 12.28 19.71 -4.31
N GLY A 220 11.06 19.16 -4.33
CA GLY A 220 10.21 19.07 -5.51
C GLY A 220 10.51 17.84 -6.35
N VAL A 221 10.41 18.00 -7.66
CA VAL A 221 10.59 16.93 -8.64
C VAL A 221 11.56 17.34 -9.73
N CYS A 222 12.48 16.46 -10.11
CA CYS A 222 13.36 16.65 -11.24
C CYS A 222 13.06 15.63 -12.33
N SER A 223 13.33 15.99 -13.58
CA SER A 223 13.30 15.08 -14.72
C SER A 223 14.67 15.02 -15.40
N PHE A 224 15.04 13.84 -15.90
CA PHE A 224 16.34 13.56 -16.52
C PHE A 224 16.18 12.78 -17.82
N ASP A 225 16.66 13.33 -18.93
CA ASP A 225 16.57 12.73 -20.28
C ASP A 225 17.80 11.87 -20.67
N GLY A 226 18.69 11.61 -19.71
CA GLY A 226 19.99 10.97 -19.94
C GLY A 226 21.15 11.95 -20.12
N HIS A 227 20.86 13.24 -20.36
CA HIS A 227 21.86 14.30 -20.55
C HIS A 227 21.56 15.53 -19.70
N ASN A 228 20.31 16.01 -19.72
CA ASN A 228 19.88 17.25 -19.09
C ASN A 228 18.91 16.98 -17.95
N TRP A 229 19.06 17.79 -16.90
CA TRP A 229 18.16 17.83 -15.76
C TRP A 229 17.25 19.05 -15.84
N VAL A 230 15.97 18.88 -15.49
CA VAL A 230 15.01 19.97 -15.32
C VAL A 230 14.28 19.76 -14.00
N CYS A 231 14.34 20.73 -13.09
CA CYS A 231 13.78 20.61 -11.75
C CYS A 231 12.65 21.62 -11.50
N HIS A 232 11.61 21.15 -10.82
CA HIS A 232 10.38 21.88 -10.53
C HIS A 232 10.09 21.87 -9.03
N ASP A 233 9.84 23.05 -8.47
CA ASP A 233 9.49 23.27 -7.07
C ASP A 233 8.35 24.31 -6.95
N THR A 234 7.95 24.64 -5.72
CA THR A 234 6.93 25.65 -5.43
C THR A 234 7.30 27.08 -5.86
N ILE A 235 8.56 27.35 -6.21
CA ILE A 235 9.04 28.68 -6.62
C ILE A 235 8.90 28.84 -8.14
N ASN A 236 9.23 27.79 -8.90
CA ASN A 236 9.29 27.84 -10.36
C ASN A 236 8.15 27.08 -11.05
N SER A 237 7.26 26.43 -10.29
CA SER A 237 6.13 25.66 -10.80
C SER A 237 4.90 25.82 -9.91
N PRO A 238 3.71 25.43 -10.41
CA PRO A 238 2.48 25.46 -9.61
C PRO A 238 2.36 24.36 -8.53
N ILE A 239 3.36 23.48 -8.36
CA ILE A 239 3.29 22.39 -7.37
C ILE A 239 3.02 22.99 -5.97
N PRO A 240 1.99 22.54 -5.23
CA PRO A 240 1.63 23.16 -3.94
C PRO A 240 2.65 22.96 -2.81
N TYR A 241 3.32 21.82 -2.78
CA TYR A 241 4.33 21.42 -1.78
C TYR A 241 5.45 20.60 -2.43
N ASN A 242 6.67 20.76 -1.90
CA ASN A 242 7.88 20.16 -2.46
C ASN A 242 8.15 18.70 -2.05
N TYR A 243 7.28 18.06 -1.25
CA TYR A 243 7.44 16.66 -0.92
C TYR A 243 6.67 15.79 -1.92
N VAL A 244 7.37 15.22 -2.89
CA VAL A 244 6.81 14.33 -3.92
C VAL A 244 7.34 12.92 -3.70
N ASP A 245 6.49 12.01 -3.23
CA ASP A 245 6.90 10.64 -2.90
C ASP A 245 6.06 9.55 -3.56
N CYS A 246 5.19 9.93 -4.49
CA CYS A 246 4.61 9.03 -5.46
C CYS A 246 4.50 9.72 -6.83
N ILE A 247 4.95 9.03 -7.89
CA ILE A 247 4.87 9.48 -9.27
C ILE A 247 4.39 8.30 -10.12
N ALA A 248 3.42 8.54 -11.00
CA ALA A 248 2.91 7.57 -11.95
C ALA A 248 2.76 8.23 -13.33
N VAL A 249 2.98 7.46 -14.40
CA VAL A 249 2.87 7.97 -15.78
C VAL A 249 1.80 7.18 -16.53
N ASP A 250 0.84 7.89 -17.12
CA ASP A 250 -0.28 7.28 -17.84
C ASP A 250 0.01 6.98 -19.31
N SER A 251 -0.97 6.39 -20.01
CA SER A 251 -0.79 6.00 -21.39
C SER A 251 -0.67 7.19 -22.37
N HIS A 252 -1.09 8.38 -21.95
CA HIS A 252 -0.97 9.64 -22.69
C HIS A 252 0.34 10.38 -22.39
N ASN A 253 1.24 9.76 -21.63
CA ASN A 253 2.51 10.33 -21.17
C ASN A 253 2.33 11.55 -20.26
N ARG A 254 1.19 11.65 -19.57
CA ARG A 254 1.00 12.62 -18.48
C ARG A 254 1.63 12.07 -17.22
N VAL A 255 2.31 12.95 -16.50
CA VAL A 255 2.99 12.62 -15.25
C VAL A 255 2.11 13.05 -14.09
N TRP A 256 1.67 12.08 -13.32
CA TRP A 256 0.84 12.24 -12.15
C TRP A 256 1.68 12.09 -10.91
N MET A 257 1.50 12.97 -9.94
CA MET A 257 2.27 12.94 -8.71
C MET A 257 1.45 13.47 -7.54
N ASN A 258 1.79 13.04 -6.33
CA ASN A 258 1.29 13.70 -5.14
C ASN A 258 2.10 14.96 -4.84
N SER A 259 1.57 15.79 -3.96
CA SER A 259 2.28 16.95 -3.42
C SER A 259 1.98 17.05 -1.93
N ARG A 260 2.84 16.47 -1.08
CA ARG A 260 2.55 16.33 0.35
C ARG A 260 3.13 17.46 1.18
N TYR A 261 2.41 17.81 2.24
CA TYR A 261 2.96 18.64 3.29
C TYR A 261 3.88 17.78 4.17
N SER A 262 5.05 18.35 4.50
CA SER A 262 6.03 17.75 5.39
C SER A 262 6.34 18.71 6.54
N ARG A 263 6.85 18.15 7.63
CA ARG A 263 7.45 18.89 8.73
C ARG A 263 8.83 18.29 8.99
N ASN A 264 9.88 19.05 8.68
CA ASN A 264 11.29 18.64 8.86
C ASN A 264 11.63 17.34 8.09
N GLY A 265 11.33 17.25 6.79
CA GLY A 265 11.62 16.06 5.98
C GLY A 265 10.72 14.85 6.24
N THR A 266 9.77 14.96 7.18
CA THR A 266 8.81 13.90 7.48
C THR A 266 7.42 14.31 7.03
N PRO A 267 6.79 13.56 6.12
CA PRO A 267 5.44 13.84 5.68
C PRO A 267 4.42 13.75 6.81
N VAL A 268 3.44 14.63 6.77
CA VAL A 268 2.37 14.67 7.77
C VAL A 268 1.13 13.98 7.21
N MET A 269 0.62 13.01 7.97
CA MET A 269 -0.59 12.28 7.64
C MET A 269 -1.85 13.08 8.01
N GLY A 270 -2.89 12.88 7.23
CA GLY A 270 -4.25 13.35 7.52
C GLY A 270 -4.89 14.08 6.34
N LYS A 271 -6.20 13.91 6.14
CA LYS A 271 -6.90 14.35 4.91
C LYS A 271 -6.60 15.79 4.48
N ASP A 272 -6.46 16.71 5.42
CA ASP A 272 -6.33 18.14 5.12
C ASP A 272 -4.88 18.55 4.80
N TYR A 273 -3.89 17.67 5.02
CA TYR A 273 -2.47 17.94 4.77
C TYR A 273 -2.07 17.63 3.33
N GLY A 274 -1.32 18.54 2.71
CA GLY A 274 -0.83 18.42 1.34
C GLY A 274 -1.65 19.20 0.32
N GLY A 275 -1.29 19.05 -0.94
CA GLY A 275 -1.81 19.77 -2.10
C GLY A 275 -2.70 18.92 -3.02
N GLY A 276 -2.89 17.64 -2.70
CA GLY A 276 -3.62 16.71 -3.54
C GLY A 276 -2.80 16.17 -4.70
N LEU A 277 -3.47 15.98 -5.84
CA LEU A 277 -2.94 15.36 -7.06
C LEU A 277 -2.48 16.43 -8.04
N VAL A 278 -1.26 16.27 -8.55
CA VAL A 278 -0.67 17.13 -9.57
C VAL A 278 -0.51 16.33 -10.86
N CYS A 279 -0.87 16.94 -11.98
CA CYS A 279 -0.70 16.41 -13.33
C CYS A 279 0.16 17.36 -14.16
N TYR A 280 1.16 16.83 -14.85
CA TYR A 280 1.95 17.54 -15.83
C TYR A 280 1.84 16.86 -17.20
N ASP A 281 1.39 17.59 -18.22
CA ASP A 281 1.17 17.06 -19.58
C ASP A 281 2.38 17.25 -20.52
N GLY A 282 3.52 17.71 -19.98
CA GLY A 282 4.70 18.11 -20.76
C GLY A 282 4.77 19.60 -21.05
N THR A 283 3.68 20.35 -20.85
CA THR A 283 3.62 21.81 -21.02
C THR A 283 2.92 22.52 -19.87
N ASN A 284 1.77 22.00 -19.46
CA ASN A 284 0.87 22.57 -18.46
C ASN A 284 0.80 21.73 -17.20
N TRP A 285 0.50 22.41 -16.10
CA TRP A 285 0.25 21.81 -14.80
C TRP A 285 -1.23 21.92 -14.45
N LYS A 286 -1.82 20.84 -13.93
CA LYS A 286 -3.17 20.81 -13.39
C LYS A 286 -3.15 20.22 -11.98
N ILE A 287 -3.88 20.85 -11.07
CA ILE A 287 -3.88 20.51 -9.64
C ILE A 287 -5.30 20.18 -9.20
N TYR A 288 -5.47 19.04 -8.54
CA TYR A 288 -6.72 18.57 -7.98
C TYR A 288 -6.57 18.41 -6.47
N ASN A 289 -7.41 19.09 -5.71
CA ASN A 289 -7.44 19.09 -4.25
C ASN A 289 -8.89 18.96 -3.76
N GLN A 290 -9.06 18.83 -2.45
CA GLN A 290 -10.38 18.63 -1.84
C GLN A 290 -11.37 19.80 -2.04
N TYR A 291 -10.90 20.97 -2.50
CA TYR A 291 -11.74 22.14 -2.73
C TYR A 291 -12.20 22.27 -4.18
N ASN A 292 -11.46 21.71 -5.14
CA ASN A 292 -11.76 21.82 -6.58
C ASN A 292 -12.05 20.48 -7.26
N SER A 293 -12.03 19.38 -6.51
CA SER A 293 -12.27 18.02 -7.01
C SER A 293 -12.92 17.15 -5.95
N ASN A 294 -13.45 16.00 -6.37
CA ASN A 294 -14.13 15.04 -5.51
C ASN A 294 -13.17 14.01 -4.89
N ILE A 295 -11.89 14.39 -4.71
CA ILE A 295 -10.88 13.52 -4.11
C ILE A 295 -11.10 13.27 -2.61
N GLY A 296 -11.85 14.15 -1.93
CA GLY A 296 -12.20 14.02 -0.51
C GLY A 296 -11.09 14.40 0.48
N GLY A 297 -9.81 14.30 0.08
CA GLY A 297 -8.65 14.72 0.88
C GLY A 297 -7.43 15.06 0.03
N ASN A 298 -6.51 15.84 0.58
CA ASN A 298 -5.27 16.28 -0.08
C ASN A 298 -4.07 15.35 0.16
N CYS A 299 -4.15 14.48 1.16
CA CYS A 299 -3.06 13.60 1.56
C CYS A 299 -3.09 12.30 0.75
N ILE A 300 -2.59 12.38 -0.49
CA ILE A 300 -2.40 11.20 -1.36
C ILE A 300 -1.06 10.57 -1.02
N VAL A 301 -1.06 9.30 -0.67
CA VAL A 301 0.15 8.58 -0.28
C VAL A 301 0.69 7.67 -1.37
N ASP A 302 -0.18 7.16 -2.24
CA ASP A 302 0.23 6.33 -3.37
C ASP A 302 -0.79 6.41 -4.52
N ILE A 303 -0.30 6.14 -5.73
CA ILE A 303 -1.03 6.26 -7.00
C ILE A 303 -0.67 5.06 -7.87
N ALA A 304 -1.68 4.33 -8.33
CA ALA A 304 -1.55 3.31 -9.36
C ALA A 304 -2.47 3.65 -10.54
N ILE A 305 -2.10 3.24 -11.75
CA ILE A 305 -2.85 3.51 -12.97
C ILE A 305 -3.27 2.18 -13.59
N ASP A 306 -4.57 2.02 -13.88
CA ASP A 306 -5.06 0.82 -14.55
C ASP A 306 -4.87 0.87 -16.07
N LYS A 307 -5.17 -0.23 -16.76
CA LYS A 307 -5.02 -0.36 -18.22
C LYS A 307 -5.91 0.59 -19.04
N HIS A 308 -6.86 1.27 -18.40
CA HIS A 308 -7.78 2.22 -19.01
C HIS A 308 -7.42 3.68 -18.64
N ASP A 309 -6.21 3.91 -18.11
CA ASP A 309 -5.73 5.20 -17.61
C ASP A 309 -6.52 5.78 -16.44
N ALA A 310 -7.34 4.97 -15.75
CA ALA A 310 -7.93 5.44 -14.51
C ALA A 310 -6.89 5.39 -13.38
N LEU A 311 -6.78 6.49 -12.66
CA LEU A 311 -5.94 6.61 -11.48
C LEU A 311 -6.67 6.01 -10.27
N TRP A 312 -5.95 5.23 -9.51
CA TRP A 312 -6.36 4.65 -8.24
C TRP A 312 -5.42 5.18 -7.17
N MET A 313 -5.97 5.91 -6.20
CA MET A 313 -5.20 6.67 -5.22
C MET A 313 -5.51 6.18 -3.82
N ALA A 314 -4.45 5.91 -3.05
CA ALA A 314 -4.55 5.77 -1.60
C ALA A 314 -4.57 7.18 -0.99
N VAL A 315 -5.68 7.55 -0.35
CA VAL A 315 -5.89 8.88 0.25
C VAL A 315 -6.10 8.70 1.75
N SER A 316 -5.18 9.25 2.55
CA SER A 316 -5.22 9.15 4.02
C SER A 316 -6.52 9.77 4.59
N ASP A 317 -7.09 9.11 5.60
CA ASP A 317 -8.41 9.40 6.22
C ASP A 317 -9.63 9.20 5.30
N ILE A 318 -9.43 8.89 4.01
CA ILE A 318 -10.53 8.70 3.06
C ILE A 318 -10.67 7.22 2.71
N GLY A 319 -9.57 6.60 2.27
CA GLY A 319 -9.57 5.26 1.70
C GLY A 319 -9.03 5.27 0.27
N LEU A 320 -9.71 4.58 -0.64
CA LEU A 320 -9.32 4.47 -2.04
C LEU A 320 -10.15 5.43 -2.88
N VAL A 321 -9.51 6.19 -3.76
CA VAL A 321 -10.20 7.12 -4.67
C VAL A 321 -9.80 6.80 -6.11
N ARG A 322 -10.80 6.64 -6.98
CA ARG A 322 -10.62 6.48 -8.42
C ARG A 322 -10.85 7.80 -9.12
N PHE A 323 -10.04 8.09 -10.14
CA PHE A 323 -10.23 9.19 -11.07
C PHE A 323 -10.06 8.69 -12.51
N ASP A 324 -10.98 9.03 -13.41
CA ASP A 324 -10.94 8.59 -14.82
C ASP A 324 -9.87 9.28 -15.69
N GLY A 325 -9.11 10.23 -15.11
CA GLY A 325 -8.10 11.01 -15.84
C GLY A 325 -8.67 12.26 -16.52
N GLU A 326 -9.99 12.49 -16.46
CA GLU A 326 -10.65 13.65 -17.04
C GLU A 326 -11.49 14.40 -16.00
N ASN A 327 -12.62 13.82 -15.57
CA ASN A 327 -13.64 14.51 -14.78
C ASN A 327 -14.38 13.63 -13.74
N GLN A 328 -14.39 12.29 -13.86
CA GLN A 328 -15.17 11.42 -12.97
C GLN A 328 -14.32 10.91 -11.81
N TRP A 329 -14.89 11.03 -10.60
CA TRP A 329 -14.25 10.65 -9.34
C TRP A 329 -15.15 9.71 -8.56
N ASP A 330 -14.60 8.61 -8.07
CA ASP A 330 -15.30 7.66 -7.21
C ASP A 330 -14.51 7.45 -5.91
N ALA A 331 -15.13 7.74 -4.76
CA ALA A 331 -14.49 7.59 -3.45
C ALA A 331 -15.00 6.34 -2.71
N TYR A 332 -14.09 5.43 -2.41
CA TYR A 332 -14.29 4.21 -1.65
C TYR A 332 -13.74 4.40 -0.23
N THR A 333 -14.67 4.53 0.71
CA THR A 333 -14.41 4.72 2.14
C THR A 333 -14.79 3.46 2.91
N ILE A 334 -14.35 3.36 4.17
CA ILE A 334 -14.77 2.26 5.06
C ILE A 334 -16.30 2.16 5.23
N TYR A 335 -17.03 3.24 4.95
CA TYR A 335 -18.48 3.30 5.11
C TYR A 335 -19.25 2.76 3.90
N ASN A 336 -18.64 2.74 2.71
CA ASN A 336 -19.32 2.42 1.44
C ASN A 336 -18.66 1.33 0.59
N SER A 337 -17.45 0.85 0.94
CA SER A 337 -16.70 -0.08 0.09
C SER A 337 -16.14 -1.32 0.78
N GLY A 338 -16.21 -1.39 2.12
CA GLY A 338 -15.83 -2.59 2.88
C GLY A 338 -14.35 -2.66 3.20
N LEU A 339 -13.59 -1.63 2.82
CA LEU A 339 -12.19 -1.40 3.19
C LEU A 339 -11.97 -1.62 4.68
N ALA A 340 -10.81 -2.18 5.02
CA ALA A 340 -10.48 -2.53 6.39
C ALA A 340 -10.31 -1.30 7.28
N ASN A 341 -9.64 -0.25 6.80
CA ASN A 341 -9.45 1.00 7.53
C ASN A 341 -9.35 2.21 6.55
N PRO A 342 -9.39 3.46 7.05
CA PRO A 342 -9.36 4.68 6.23
C PRO A 342 -7.94 5.20 5.92
N TRP A 343 -6.88 4.47 6.29
CA TRP A 343 -5.47 4.86 6.12
C TRP A 343 -4.69 3.88 5.24
N PRO A 344 -5.05 3.74 3.96
CA PRO A 344 -4.21 2.99 3.04
C PRO A 344 -2.87 3.71 2.89
N ILE A 345 -1.79 2.93 2.79
CA ILE A 345 -0.42 3.42 2.58
C ILE A 345 0.11 3.08 1.20
N GLN A 346 -0.48 2.10 0.53
CA GLN A 346 -0.10 1.69 -0.82
C GLN A 346 -1.31 1.18 -1.59
N VAL A 347 -1.30 1.39 -2.90
CA VAL A 347 -2.26 0.83 -3.85
C VAL A 347 -1.51 0.18 -5.00
N GLN A 348 -1.87 -1.04 -5.37
CA GLN A 348 -1.29 -1.76 -6.49
C GLN A 348 -2.36 -2.41 -7.34
N ILE A 349 -2.10 -2.52 -8.64
CA ILE A 349 -3.06 -3.06 -9.61
C ILE A 349 -2.50 -4.32 -10.23
N ASP A 350 -3.19 -5.43 -10.00
CA ASP A 350 -3.04 -6.65 -10.78
C ASP A 350 -3.86 -6.51 -12.06
N VAL A 351 -3.15 -6.04 -13.09
CA VAL A 351 -3.69 -5.70 -14.41
C VAL A 351 -4.32 -6.91 -15.11
N LYS A 352 -3.82 -8.13 -14.86
CA LYS A 352 -4.36 -9.33 -15.52
C LYS A 352 -5.71 -9.74 -14.97
N ARG A 353 -5.90 -9.62 -13.66
CA ARG A 353 -7.15 -10.02 -12.99
C ARG A 353 -8.12 -8.90 -12.78
N ASP A 354 -7.76 -7.70 -13.19
CA ASP A 354 -8.47 -6.48 -12.87
C ASP A 354 -8.70 -6.38 -11.35
N MET A 355 -7.64 -6.57 -10.57
CA MET A 355 -7.68 -6.57 -9.11
C MET A 355 -6.88 -5.39 -8.55
N ILE A 356 -7.42 -4.74 -7.54
CA ILE A 356 -6.73 -3.74 -6.73
C ILE A 356 -6.33 -4.37 -5.42
N TRP A 357 -5.12 -4.05 -4.98
CA TRP A 357 -4.56 -4.42 -3.70
C TRP A 357 -4.24 -3.14 -2.92
N LEU A 358 -4.60 -3.14 -1.64
CA LEU A 358 -4.36 -2.05 -0.71
C LEU A 358 -3.66 -2.60 0.51
N SER A 359 -2.60 -1.92 0.94
CA SER A 359 -1.98 -2.12 2.24
C SER A 359 -2.24 -0.91 3.13
N TYR A 360 -2.16 -1.13 4.45
CA TYR A 360 -2.56 -0.14 5.44
C TYR A 360 -1.49 0.05 6.52
N GLU A 361 -1.44 1.26 7.09
CA GLU A 361 -0.68 1.48 8.33
C GLU A 361 -1.33 0.69 9.47
N ALA A 362 -0.52 0.19 10.41
CA ALA A 362 -0.90 -0.36 11.71
C ALA A 362 -2.17 -1.24 11.73
N SER A 363 -1.97 -2.56 11.77
CA SER A 363 -3.00 -3.61 11.93
C SER A 363 -4.13 -3.67 10.88
N GLY A 364 -4.13 -2.82 9.84
CA GLY A 364 -5.12 -2.86 8.75
C GLY A 364 -4.93 -3.98 7.72
N GLY A 365 -3.76 -4.65 7.71
CA GLY A 365 -3.49 -5.81 6.85
C GLY A 365 -3.48 -5.47 5.35
N ILE A 366 -4.05 -6.37 4.54
CA ILE A 366 -4.29 -6.17 3.10
C ILE A 366 -5.80 -6.17 2.85
N SER A 367 -6.26 -5.27 1.99
CA SER A 367 -7.56 -5.40 1.31
C SER A 367 -7.33 -5.62 -0.18
N SER A 368 -8.23 -6.36 -0.81
CA SER A 368 -8.20 -6.59 -2.25
C SER A 368 -9.60 -6.54 -2.82
N ALA A 369 -9.76 -6.04 -4.04
CA ALA A 369 -11.05 -5.97 -4.68
C ALA A 369 -10.98 -6.00 -6.22
N LYS A 370 -12.05 -6.44 -6.87
CA LYS A 370 -12.13 -6.47 -8.34
C LYS A 370 -12.52 -5.10 -8.89
N MET A 371 -11.90 -4.70 -10.00
CA MET A 371 -12.29 -3.53 -10.79
C MET A 371 -13.46 -3.90 -11.71
N ASN A 372 -14.49 -3.07 -11.76
CA ASN A 372 -15.56 -3.17 -12.75
C ASN A 372 -15.45 -2.03 -13.77
N GLN A 373 -15.53 -2.37 -15.05
CA GLN A 373 -15.47 -1.41 -16.16
C GLN A 373 -16.72 -0.53 -16.14
N GLY A 374 -16.57 0.72 -15.70
CA GLY A 374 -17.58 1.77 -15.78
C GLY A 374 -18.28 2.16 -14.47
N THR A 375 -18.07 1.44 -13.35
CA THR A 375 -18.63 1.82 -12.03
C THR A 375 -17.68 1.62 -10.86
N GLY A 376 -16.42 1.23 -11.11
CA GLY A 376 -15.38 1.16 -10.10
C GLY A 376 -15.26 -0.16 -9.33
N VAL A 377 -14.83 -0.12 -8.05
CA VAL A 377 -14.51 -1.34 -7.27
C VAL A 377 -15.77 -2.13 -6.92
N GLU A 378 -15.82 -3.40 -7.31
CA GLU A 378 -16.84 -4.33 -6.86
C GLU A 378 -16.40 -5.04 -5.58
N GLY A 379 -17.09 -4.76 -4.47
CA GLY A 379 -17.40 -5.78 -3.48
C GLY A 379 -18.66 -6.52 -3.95
N ILE A 380 -18.53 -7.63 -4.68
CA ILE A 380 -19.69 -8.49 -4.99
C ILE A 380 -19.99 -9.37 -3.79
N PHE A 381 -21.24 -9.40 -3.33
CA PHE A 381 -22.06 -10.63 -3.25
C PHE A 381 -23.55 -10.27 -3.30
N VAL A 382 -24.24 -10.85 -4.28
CA VAL A 382 -25.70 -10.91 -4.39
C VAL A 382 -26.25 -11.62 -3.15
N THR A 383 -27.40 -11.17 -2.64
CA THR A 383 -28.17 -11.86 -1.60
C THR A 383 -28.21 -13.37 -1.88
N PRO A 384 -27.62 -14.24 -1.05
CA PRO A 384 -28.03 -15.64 -1.06
C PRO A 384 -29.51 -15.62 -0.70
N ASN A 385 -30.37 -16.18 -1.54
CA ASN A 385 -31.67 -16.66 -1.08
C ASN A 385 -31.37 -17.57 0.12
N GLY A 386 -31.61 -17.09 1.36
CA GLY A 386 -31.22 -17.82 2.58
C GLY A 386 -30.56 -17.00 3.72
N ALA A 387 -30.36 -15.68 3.61
CA ALA A 387 -29.82 -14.90 4.72
C ALA A 387 -30.76 -14.88 5.95
N LYS A 388 -30.31 -15.36 7.11
CA LYS A 388 -31.11 -15.39 8.36
C LYS A 388 -31.19 -14.05 9.08
N ALA A 389 -30.18 -13.20 8.89
CA ALA A 389 -30.09 -11.91 9.54
C ALA A 389 -29.14 -10.96 8.80
N ILE A 390 -29.50 -9.68 8.81
CA ILE A 390 -28.71 -8.57 8.27
C ILE A 390 -28.35 -7.68 9.46
N TYR A 391 -27.11 -7.26 9.55
CA TYR A 391 -26.61 -6.38 10.61
C TYR A 391 -25.93 -5.16 9.99
N THR A 392 -25.99 -4.00 10.64
CA THR A 392 -25.10 -2.89 10.30
C THR A 392 -23.64 -3.30 10.56
N ILE A 393 -22.69 -2.54 10.02
CA ILE A 393 -21.26 -2.69 10.34
C ILE A 393 -21.00 -2.59 11.86
N GLU A 394 -21.83 -1.82 12.57
CA GLU A 394 -21.82 -1.66 14.03
C GLU A 394 -22.50 -2.85 14.78
N GLY A 395 -22.82 -3.94 14.09
CA GLY A 395 -23.41 -5.15 14.68
C GLY A 395 -24.89 -5.03 15.05
N ARG A 396 -25.61 -3.98 14.63
CA ARG A 396 -27.05 -3.84 14.92
C ARG A 396 -27.88 -4.62 13.91
N LYS A 397 -28.70 -5.55 14.38
CA LYS A 397 -29.61 -6.30 13.51
C LYS A 397 -30.62 -5.35 12.86
N VAL A 398 -30.74 -5.40 11.54
CA VAL A 398 -31.69 -4.61 10.75
C VAL A 398 -32.64 -5.52 9.98
N LYS A 399 -33.83 -4.99 9.67
CA LYS A 399 -34.86 -5.71 8.89
C LYS A 399 -34.79 -5.42 7.40
N ALA A 400 -34.16 -4.32 7.01
CA ALA A 400 -34.01 -3.88 5.64
C ALA A 400 -32.67 -3.16 5.48
N MET A 401 -32.16 -3.19 4.26
CA MET A 401 -30.94 -2.49 3.89
C MET A 401 -31.28 -1.14 3.27
N THR A 402 -30.51 -0.13 3.62
CA THR A 402 -30.55 1.18 2.99
C THR A 402 -29.54 1.19 1.84
N PRO A 403 -29.94 1.55 0.61
CA PRO A 403 -29.01 1.66 -0.52
C PRO A 403 -27.79 2.52 -0.20
N GLY A 404 -26.61 2.08 -0.62
CA GLY A 404 -25.33 2.77 -0.41
C GLY A 404 -24.67 2.52 0.96
N GLN A 405 -25.23 1.65 1.81
CA GLN A 405 -24.63 1.25 3.10
C GLN A 405 -24.13 -0.20 3.08
N ILE A 406 -23.12 -0.48 3.91
CA ILE A 406 -22.61 -1.83 4.11
C ILE A 406 -23.28 -2.50 5.30
N TYR A 407 -23.63 -3.76 5.09
CA TYR A 407 -24.20 -4.65 6.08
C TYR A 407 -23.37 -5.92 6.20
N LEU A 408 -23.47 -6.58 7.36
CA LEU A 408 -23.01 -7.94 7.57
C LEU A 408 -24.21 -8.87 7.38
N MET A 409 -24.10 -9.82 6.46
CA MET A 409 -25.10 -10.87 6.26
C MET A 409 -24.58 -12.19 6.79
N ARG A 410 -25.44 -12.90 7.53
CA ARG A 410 -25.15 -14.25 8.04
C ARG A 410 -25.97 -15.27 7.26
N ASP A 411 -25.28 -16.21 6.62
CA ASP A 411 -25.92 -17.31 5.88
C ASP A 411 -26.36 -18.47 6.79
N GLU A 412 -26.95 -19.49 6.19
CA GLU A 412 -27.48 -20.67 6.89
C GLU A 412 -26.40 -21.51 7.60
N ASN A 413 -25.15 -21.42 7.13
CA ASN A 413 -23.99 -22.12 7.69
C ASN A 413 -23.23 -21.26 8.71
N GLY A 414 -23.75 -20.07 9.04
CA GLY A 414 -23.16 -19.17 10.01
C GLY A 414 -22.02 -18.32 9.45
N LYS A 415 -21.69 -18.41 8.16
CA LYS A 415 -20.66 -17.58 7.53
C LYS A 415 -21.16 -16.14 7.44
N THR A 416 -20.33 -15.23 7.94
CA THR A 416 -20.60 -13.79 7.90
C THR A 416 -19.91 -13.17 6.69
N THR A 417 -20.65 -12.41 5.89
CA THR A 417 -20.16 -11.75 4.68
C THR A 417 -20.51 -10.26 4.72
N LYS A 418 -19.58 -9.38 4.36
CA LYS A 418 -19.86 -7.95 4.13
C LYS A 418 -20.59 -7.77 2.79
N VAL A 419 -21.65 -6.99 2.77
CA VAL A 419 -22.52 -6.78 1.61
C VAL A 419 -22.87 -5.31 1.48
N LEU A 420 -22.63 -4.73 0.31
CA LEU A 420 -23.11 -3.39 -0.05
C LEU A 420 -24.56 -3.48 -0.52
N ALA A 421 -25.44 -2.71 0.11
CA ALA A 421 -26.83 -2.62 -0.29
C ALA A 421 -26.96 -1.78 -1.57
N ARG A 422 -27.48 -2.39 -2.65
CA ARG A 422 -27.77 -1.69 -3.92
C ARG A 422 -29.15 -1.05 -3.90
#